data_AF-A0A0F8ZR29-F1
#
_entry.id   AF-A0A0F8ZR29-F1
#
_cell.length_a   1.000
_cell.length_b   1.000
_cell.length_c   1.000
_cell.angle_alpha   90.00
_cell.angle_beta   90.00
_cell.angle_gamma   90.00
#
_symmetry.space_group_name_H-M   'P 1'
#
loop_
_entity.id
_entity.type
_entity.pdbx_description
1 polymer ?
#
loop_
_entity_poly.entity_id
_entity_poly.type
_entity_poly.pdbx_seq_one_letter_code
_entity_poly.pdbx_strand_id
1 'polypeptide(L)'
;MQPSTLQKISAGEELLTAVRLYASGLGQLESLDDGASDFFHLPLLALQQGLERWVKISLCFHHLDKFAEFPGLNYFPRSKHGHNIQPLLHKLVSEAYTSEFEAKFNYVKQDRVFLKSKPFRGYMIALSDFGVSSRYFHLNTVLGEEIDFNSPEQAWQDVEGKVLEYNQDLQDEFYASEGAQEVLLKVLAASRGILVRCGRALARLLVLGALGDEAKIYTGYVSKFLQLADDELITVNFEPFHKNV
;
A
#
# COMPACT_ATOMS: atom_id res chain seq x y z
N MET A 1 24.71 17.75 1.12
CA MET A 1 24.66 18.62 -0.09
C MET A 1 23.21 18.96 -0.35
N GLN A 2 22.88 20.25 -0.55
CA GLN A 2 21.49 20.64 -0.83
C GLN A 2 20.97 19.94 -2.10
N PRO A 3 19.72 19.46 -2.13
CA PRO A 3 19.15 18.81 -3.30
C PRO A 3 19.15 19.72 -4.52
N SER A 4 19.54 19.18 -5.67
CA SER A 4 19.35 19.88 -6.94
C SER A 4 17.86 19.97 -7.31
N THR A 5 17.52 20.93 -8.17
CA THR A 5 16.17 21.06 -8.74
C THR A 5 15.70 19.76 -9.41
N LEU A 6 16.61 19.06 -10.10
CA LEU A 6 16.29 17.79 -10.75
C LEU A 6 15.88 16.72 -9.73
N GLN A 7 16.58 16.62 -8.60
CA GLN A 7 16.22 15.65 -7.54
C GLN A 7 14.83 15.93 -6.97
N LYS A 8 14.46 17.21 -6.77
CA LYS A 8 13.14 17.60 -6.28
C LYS A 8 12.04 17.24 -7.27
N ILE A 9 12.24 17.56 -8.56
CA ILE A 9 11.29 17.20 -9.63
C ILE A 9 11.13 15.67 -9.69
N SER A 10 12.25 14.93 -9.70
CA SER A 10 12.20 13.46 -9.72
C SER A 10 11.49 12.87 -8.50
N ALA A 11 11.62 13.48 -7.32
CA ALA A 11 10.89 13.04 -6.14
C ALA A 11 9.37 13.25 -6.29
N GLY A 12 8.95 14.35 -6.89
CA GLY A 12 7.55 14.61 -7.24
C GLY A 12 7.00 13.60 -8.25
N GLU A 13 7.73 13.32 -9.33
CA GLU A 13 7.33 12.34 -10.35
C GLU A 13 7.26 10.90 -9.80
N GLU A 14 8.18 10.53 -8.91
CA GLU A 14 8.16 9.23 -8.23
C GLU A 14 6.92 9.10 -7.34
N LEU A 15 6.59 10.15 -6.57
CA LEU A 15 5.37 10.17 -5.77
C LEU A 15 4.11 10.09 -6.65
N LEU A 16 4.05 10.85 -7.74
CA LEU A 16 2.93 10.81 -8.67
C LEU A 16 2.74 9.40 -9.24
N THR A 17 3.83 8.78 -9.70
CA THR A 17 3.83 7.42 -10.22
C THR A 17 3.37 6.41 -9.16
N ALA A 18 3.89 6.52 -7.94
CA ALA A 18 3.53 5.65 -6.83
C ALA A 18 2.02 5.70 -6.52
N VAL A 19 1.48 6.92 -6.39
CA VAL A 19 0.06 7.13 -6.07
C VAL A 19 -0.84 6.66 -7.21
N ARG A 20 -0.45 6.90 -8.47
CA ARG A 20 -1.21 6.42 -9.64
C ARG A 20 -1.22 4.91 -9.76
N LEU A 21 -0.08 4.24 -9.52
CA LEU A 21 -0.01 2.78 -9.48
C LEU A 21 -0.91 2.21 -8.37
N TYR A 22 -0.85 2.82 -7.19
CA TYR A 22 -1.65 2.39 -6.05
C TYR A 22 -3.16 2.57 -6.31
N ALA A 23 -3.57 3.75 -6.79
CA ALA A 23 -4.95 4.03 -7.18
C ALA A 23 -5.45 3.12 -8.32
N SER A 24 -4.61 2.88 -9.33
CA SER A 24 -4.94 1.96 -10.43
C SER A 24 -5.16 0.53 -9.93
N GLY A 25 -4.29 0.05 -9.04
CA GLY A 25 -4.44 -1.27 -8.43
C GLY A 25 -5.71 -1.40 -7.59
N LEU A 26 -6.10 -0.34 -6.86
CA LEU A 26 -7.38 -0.28 -6.14
C LEU A 26 -8.59 -0.36 -7.08
N GLY A 27 -8.55 0.36 -8.21
CA GLY A 27 -9.62 0.35 -9.21
C GLY A 27 -9.75 -0.98 -9.93
N GLN A 28 -8.63 -1.64 -10.21
CA GLN A 28 -8.62 -2.98 -10.79
C GLN A 28 -9.15 -4.03 -9.80
N LEU A 29 -8.83 -3.89 -8.51
CA LEU A 29 -9.38 -4.77 -7.47
C LEU A 29 -10.92 -4.63 -7.39
N GLU A 30 -11.45 -3.41 -7.48
CA GLU A 30 -12.89 -3.15 -7.58
C GLU A 30 -13.52 -3.79 -8.83
N SER A 31 -12.81 -3.86 -9.95
CA SER A 31 -13.32 -4.53 -11.16
C SER A 31 -13.43 -6.05 -11.04
N LEU A 32 -12.85 -6.65 -9.99
CA LEU A 32 -13.05 -8.07 -9.67
C LEU A 32 -14.36 -8.30 -8.88
N ASP A 33 -15.05 -7.23 -8.45
CA ASP A 33 -16.26 -7.30 -7.62
C ASP A 33 -17.49 -7.88 -8.38
N ASP A 34 -17.37 -8.20 -9.67
CA ASP A 34 -18.42 -8.89 -10.45
C ASP A 34 -18.22 -10.42 -10.50
N GLY A 35 -17.12 -10.93 -9.94
CA GLY A 35 -16.76 -12.35 -9.94
C GLY A 35 -16.50 -12.95 -11.33
N ALA A 36 -16.36 -12.12 -12.37
CA ALA A 36 -16.13 -12.57 -13.74
C ALA A 36 -14.65 -12.86 -14.05
N SER A 37 -13.75 -12.39 -13.19
CA SER A 37 -12.30 -12.53 -13.35
C SER A 37 -11.65 -12.97 -12.04
N ASP A 38 -10.90 -14.06 -12.09
CA ASP A 38 -10.00 -14.55 -11.06
C ASP A 38 -8.57 -13.98 -11.23
N PHE A 39 -8.37 -13.03 -12.15
CA PHE A 39 -7.05 -12.46 -12.45
C PHE A 39 -6.62 -11.40 -11.43
N PHE A 40 -6.31 -11.83 -10.20
CA PHE A 40 -5.78 -10.98 -9.12
C PHE A 40 -4.34 -10.50 -9.35
N HIS A 41 -3.64 -11.05 -10.35
CA HIS A 41 -2.21 -10.81 -10.54
C HIS A 41 -1.85 -9.35 -10.80
N LEU A 42 -2.55 -8.72 -11.75
CA LEU A 42 -2.29 -7.33 -12.12
C LEU A 42 -2.65 -6.31 -11.02
N PRO A 43 -3.85 -6.37 -10.37
CA PRO A 43 -4.17 -5.43 -9.29
C PRO A 43 -3.17 -5.53 -8.13
N LEU A 44 -2.81 -6.74 -7.69
CA LEU A 44 -1.87 -6.92 -6.59
C LEU A 44 -0.46 -6.45 -6.93
N LEU A 45 0.00 -6.68 -8.16
CA LEU A 45 1.30 -6.16 -8.60
C LEU A 45 1.32 -4.62 -8.60
N ALA A 46 0.25 -3.99 -9.11
CA ALA A 46 0.13 -2.53 -9.10
C ALA A 46 0.07 -1.96 -7.67
N LEU A 47 -0.71 -2.59 -6.78
CA LEU A 47 -0.82 -2.23 -5.36
C LEU A 47 0.52 -2.35 -4.64
N GLN A 48 1.22 -3.47 -4.79
CA GLN A 48 2.51 -3.73 -4.16
C GLN A 48 3.55 -2.70 -4.62
N GLN A 49 3.68 -2.50 -5.94
CA GLN A 49 4.65 -1.56 -6.50
C GLN A 49 4.32 -0.11 -6.16
N GLY A 50 3.05 0.27 -6.21
CA GLY A 50 2.58 1.61 -5.86
C GLY A 50 2.84 1.93 -4.39
N LEU A 51 2.49 1.00 -3.49
CA LEU A 51 2.68 1.18 -2.05
C LEU A 51 4.17 1.20 -1.66
N GLU A 52 4.98 0.29 -2.20
CA GLU A 52 6.42 0.26 -1.95
C GLU A 52 7.07 1.61 -2.31
N ARG A 53 6.79 2.11 -3.53
CA ARG A 53 7.31 3.39 -4.01
C ARG A 53 6.82 4.55 -3.16
N TRP A 54 5.54 4.56 -2.77
CA TRP A 54 4.96 5.62 -1.95
C TRP A 54 5.63 5.68 -0.56
N VAL A 55 5.83 4.53 0.08
CA VAL A 55 6.54 4.45 1.37
C VAL A 55 7.99 4.90 1.23
N LYS A 56 8.71 4.45 0.19
CA LYS A 56 10.11 4.85 -0.05
C LYS A 56 10.25 6.34 -0.28
N ILE A 57 9.43 6.94 -1.15
CA ILE A 57 9.53 8.36 -1.42
C ILE A 57 9.12 9.19 -0.19
N SER A 58 8.18 8.69 0.63
CA SER A 58 7.84 9.31 1.92
C SER A 58 9.03 9.33 2.89
N LEU A 59 9.79 8.23 2.96
CA LEU A 59 11.04 8.18 3.74
C LEU A 59 12.11 9.15 3.19
N CYS A 60 12.21 9.29 1.87
CA CYS A 60 13.11 10.28 1.25
C CYS A 60 12.72 11.72 1.62
N PHE A 61 11.42 12.06 1.60
CA PHE A 61 10.95 13.37 2.03
C PHE A 61 11.19 13.62 3.52
N HIS A 62 10.92 12.62 4.36
CA HIS A 62 11.23 12.72 5.79
C HIS A 62 12.73 12.92 6.04
N HIS A 63 13.60 12.18 5.33
CA HIS A 63 15.05 12.37 5.40
C HIS A 63 15.46 13.78 4.95
N LEU A 64 14.87 14.28 3.86
CA LEU A 64 15.11 15.64 3.39
C LEU A 64 14.76 16.69 4.45
N ASP A 65 13.62 16.55 5.12
CA ASP A 65 13.21 17.44 6.21
C ASP A 65 14.23 17.46 7.36
N LYS A 66 14.76 16.29 7.72
CA LYS A 66 15.68 16.14 8.86
C LYS A 66 17.11 16.58 8.56
N PHE A 67 17.59 16.33 7.36
CA PHE A 67 19.02 16.47 7.04
C PHE A 67 19.31 17.49 5.95
N ALA A 68 18.27 18.14 5.40
CA ALA A 68 18.36 19.06 4.28
C ALA A 68 19.05 18.47 3.03
N GLU A 69 18.99 17.13 2.90
CA GLU A 69 19.46 16.38 1.73
C GLU A 69 18.65 15.10 1.55
N PHE A 70 18.53 14.65 0.29
CA PHE A 70 17.97 13.33 0.01
C PHE A 70 18.94 12.22 0.42
N PRO A 71 18.42 11.03 0.76
CA PRO A 71 19.27 9.91 1.14
C PRO A 71 20.15 9.42 -0.01
N GLY A 72 21.32 8.87 0.33
CA GLY A 72 22.23 8.24 -0.63
C GLY A 72 21.80 6.83 -1.08
N LEU A 73 22.53 6.27 -2.05
CA LEU A 73 22.23 4.98 -2.71
C LEU A 73 22.10 3.76 -1.78
N ASN A 74 22.60 3.84 -0.56
CA ASN A 74 22.60 2.73 0.41
C ASN A 74 21.51 2.85 1.47
N TYR A 75 20.62 3.84 1.35
CA TYR A 75 19.58 4.08 2.34
C TYR A 75 18.51 2.97 2.37
N PHE A 76 18.23 2.35 1.22
CA PHE A 76 17.40 1.17 1.12
C PHE A 76 18.27 -0.08 0.87
N PRO A 77 17.93 -1.25 1.45
CA PRO A 77 18.63 -2.50 1.14
C PRO A 77 18.59 -2.82 -0.36
N ARG A 78 19.68 -3.35 -0.92
CA ARG A 78 19.79 -3.67 -2.36
C ARG A 78 19.27 -5.06 -2.78
N SER A 79 18.85 -5.88 -1.82
CA SER A 79 18.36 -7.26 -2.06
C SER A 79 16.83 -7.33 -2.00
N LYS A 80 16.25 -8.54 -2.08
CA LYS A 80 14.81 -8.78 -1.85
C LYS A 80 14.24 -8.07 -0.60
N HIS A 81 15.07 -7.90 0.43
CA HIS A 81 14.72 -7.17 1.65
C HIS A 81 14.39 -5.68 1.43
N GLY A 82 14.91 -5.07 0.37
CA GLY A 82 14.64 -3.69 0.00
C GLY A 82 13.28 -3.48 -0.67
N HIS A 83 12.61 -4.56 -1.07
CA HIS A 83 11.28 -4.53 -1.70
C HIS A 83 10.16 -4.93 -0.74
N ASN A 84 10.50 -5.39 0.47
CA ASN A 84 9.51 -5.73 1.46
C ASN A 84 8.88 -4.44 2.02
N ILE A 85 7.57 -4.29 1.87
CA ILE A 85 6.84 -3.09 2.29
C ILE A 85 6.81 -2.99 3.81
N GLN A 86 6.70 -4.12 4.52
CA GLN A 86 6.52 -4.14 5.97
C GLN A 86 7.65 -3.44 6.75
N PRO A 87 8.95 -3.75 6.56
CA PRO A 87 10.02 -3.06 7.27
C PRO A 87 10.13 -1.59 6.88
N LEU A 88 9.87 -1.25 5.60
CA LEU A 88 9.87 0.14 5.14
C LEU A 88 8.76 0.96 5.79
N LEU A 89 7.55 0.41 5.84
CA LEU A 89 6.41 1.05 6.46
C LEU A 89 6.60 1.15 7.97
N HIS A 90 7.17 0.14 8.62
CA HIS A 90 7.53 0.20 10.02
C HIS A 90 8.51 1.35 10.31
N LYS A 91 9.56 1.48 9.50
CA LYS A 91 10.53 2.58 9.58
C LYS A 91 9.83 3.92 9.44
N LEU A 92 9.04 4.11 8.38
CA LEU A 92 8.30 5.35 8.13
C LEU A 92 7.41 5.71 9.31
N VAL A 93 6.65 4.74 9.82
CA VAL A 93 5.73 4.98 10.94
C VAL A 93 6.50 5.33 12.22
N SER A 94 7.66 4.72 12.45
CA SER A 94 8.50 5.04 13.62
C SER A 94 9.13 6.43 13.56
N GLU A 95 9.47 6.90 12.35
CA GLU A 95 10.15 8.18 12.14
C GLU A 95 9.16 9.36 12.02
N ALA A 96 8.02 9.16 11.34
CA ALA A 96 7.09 10.24 11.00
C ALA A 96 5.99 10.50 12.04
N TYR A 97 5.55 9.49 12.80
CA TYR A 97 4.53 9.67 13.85
C TYR A 97 5.18 10.02 15.20
N THR A 98 5.67 11.25 15.32
CA THR A 98 6.22 11.77 16.57
C THR A 98 5.11 12.16 17.55
N SER A 99 5.43 12.24 18.85
CA SER A 99 4.49 12.66 19.89
C SER A 99 3.90 14.04 19.61
N GLU A 100 4.70 14.96 19.07
CA GLU A 100 4.27 16.32 18.71
C GLU A 100 3.31 16.32 17.53
N PHE A 101 3.52 15.42 16.56
CA PHE A 101 2.62 15.29 15.42
C PHE A 101 1.27 14.68 15.83
N GLU A 102 1.30 13.64 16.67
CA GLU A 102 0.09 13.01 17.18
C GLU A 102 -0.72 13.93 18.10
N ALA A 103 -0.06 14.80 18.88
CA ALA A 103 -0.73 15.76 19.75
C ALA A 103 -1.52 16.83 18.97
N LYS A 104 -1.15 17.10 17.70
CA LYS A 104 -1.85 18.09 16.86
C LYS A 104 -3.12 17.53 16.22
N PHE A 105 -3.18 16.23 15.96
CA PHE A 105 -4.24 15.61 15.17
C PHE A 105 -4.67 14.26 15.76
N ASN A 106 -5.79 14.22 16.49
CA ASN A 106 -6.24 12.98 17.15
C ASN A 106 -6.46 11.80 16.19
N TYR A 107 -6.94 12.05 14.97
CA TYR A 107 -7.17 11.00 13.96
C TYR A 107 -5.87 10.41 13.40
N VAL A 108 -4.75 11.15 13.44
CA VAL A 108 -3.42 10.64 13.06
C VAL A 108 -2.96 9.55 14.02
N LYS A 109 -3.28 9.66 15.31
CA LYS A 109 -2.99 8.59 16.28
C LYS A 109 -3.70 7.29 15.92
N GLN A 110 -4.93 7.36 15.41
CA GLN A 110 -5.68 6.20 14.96
C GLN A 110 -5.03 5.57 13.71
N ASP A 111 -4.53 6.40 12.80
CA ASP A 111 -3.77 5.94 11.63
C ASP A 111 -2.49 5.20 12.07
N ARG A 112 -1.73 5.71 13.04
CA ARG A 112 -0.56 5.01 13.60
C ARG A 112 -0.94 3.66 14.21
N VAL A 113 -2.01 3.63 15.01
CA VAL A 113 -2.50 2.39 15.65
C VAL A 113 -2.86 1.35 14.60
N PHE A 114 -3.57 1.77 13.54
CA PHE A 114 -3.89 0.93 12.40
C PHE A 114 -2.63 0.39 11.71
N LEU A 115 -1.70 1.26 11.31
CA LEU A 115 -0.48 0.89 10.58
C LEU A 115 0.48 0.01 11.41
N LYS A 116 0.38 0.03 12.76
CA LYS A 116 1.15 -0.84 13.65
C LYS A 116 0.39 -2.10 14.09
N SER A 117 -0.88 -2.25 13.74
CA SER A 117 -1.69 -3.37 14.19
C SER A 117 -1.16 -4.70 13.65
N LYS A 118 -1.25 -5.76 14.45
CA LYS A 118 -0.84 -7.12 14.01
C LYS A 118 -1.62 -7.60 12.78
N PRO A 119 -2.95 -7.41 12.68
CA PRO A 119 -3.71 -7.82 11.49
C PRO A 119 -3.22 -7.12 10.23
N PHE A 120 -3.08 -5.79 10.26
CA PHE A 120 -2.58 -5.03 9.12
C PHE A 120 -1.15 -5.43 8.73
N ARG A 121 -0.28 -5.68 9.73
CA ARG A 121 1.07 -6.17 9.47
C ARG A 121 1.06 -7.52 8.74
N GLY A 122 0.20 -8.45 9.15
CA GLY A 122 0.04 -9.75 8.49
C GLY A 122 -0.38 -9.57 7.02
N TYR A 123 -1.37 -8.71 6.78
CA TYR A 123 -1.84 -8.38 5.44
C TYR A 123 -0.72 -7.77 4.56
N MET A 124 0.09 -6.86 5.09
CA MET A 124 1.23 -6.26 4.37
C MET A 124 2.34 -7.25 4.03
N ILE A 125 2.55 -8.27 4.87
CA ILE A 125 3.50 -9.35 4.59
C ILE A 125 2.99 -10.18 3.41
N ALA A 126 1.73 -10.63 3.45
CA ALA A 126 1.12 -11.39 2.36
C ALA A 126 1.17 -10.63 1.02
N LEU A 127 0.84 -9.33 1.02
CA LEU A 127 0.94 -8.48 -0.17
C LEU A 127 2.39 -8.34 -0.69
N SER A 128 3.37 -8.26 0.21
CA SER A 128 4.79 -8.17 -0.17
C SER A 128 5.29 -9.48 -0.78
N ASP A 129 4.90 -10.60 -0.18
CA ASP A 129 5.30 -11.93 -0.62
C ASP A 129 4.74 -12.23 -2.02
N PHE A 130 3.51 -11.78 -2.32
CA PHE A 130 2.92 -11.83 -3.66
C PHE A 130 3.83 -11.17 -4.72
N GLY A 131 4.26 -9.92 -4.49
CA GLY A 131 5.07 -9.18 -5.46
C GLY A 131 6.45 -9.79 -5.75
N VAL A 132 6.99 -10.56 -4.80
CA VAL A 132 8.27 -11.27 -4.95
C VAL A 132 8.09 -12.60 -5.67
N SER A 133 7.15 -13.42 -5.22
CA SER A 133 6.98 -14.83 -5.62
C SER A 133 6.22 -15.02 -6.93
N SER A 134 5.21 -14.19 -7.20
CA SER A 134 4.17 -14.58 -8.15
C SER A 134 4.48 -14.22 -9.61
N ARG A 135 5.39 -13.25 -9.85
CA ARG A 135 5.58 -12.65 -11.19
C ARG A 135 6.09 -13.59 -12.27
N TYR A 136 6.93 -14.55 -11.89
CA TYR A 136 7.52 -15.51 -12.82
C TYR A 136 7.33 -16.96 -12.37
N PHE A 137 6.40 -17.22 -11.44
CA PHE A 137 6.20 -18.56 -10.87
C PHE A 137 6.09 -19.65 -11.96
N HIS A 138 5.14 -19.50 -12.89
CA HIS A 138 4.96 -20.48 -13.96
C HIS A 138 6.12 -20.52 -14.95
N LEU A 139 6.74 -19.37 -15.25
CA LEU A 139 7.91 -19.32 -16.15
C LEU A 139 9.10 -20.05 -15.53
N ASN A 140 9.39 -19.80 -14.26
CA ASN A 140 10.45 -20.47 -13.51
C ASN A 140 10.19 -21.99 -13.41
N THR A 141 8.92 -22.39 -13.25
CA THR A 141 8.51 -23.80 -13.29
C THR A 141 8.86 -24.42 -14.65
N VAL A 142 8.52 -23.75 -15.75
CA VAL A 142 8.84 -24.21 -17.12
C VAL A 142 10.35 -24.28 -17.35
N LEU A 143 11.12 -23.38 -16.75
CA LEU A 143 12.59 -23.37 -16.82
C LEU A 143 13.26 -24.42 -15.91
N GLY A 144 12.49 -25.14 -15.09
CA GLY A 144 13.01 -26.15 -14.18
C GLY A 144 13.74 -25.58 -12.97
N GLU A 145 13.45 -24.34 -12.58
CA GLU A 145 13.96 -23.77 -11.33
C GLU A 145 13.30 -24.45 -10.13
N GLU A 146 14.06 -24.64 -9.06
CA GLU A 146 13.52 -25.09 -7.78
C GLU A 146 12.81 -23.90 -7.12
N ILE A 147 11.49 -24.00 -6.98
CA ILE A 147 10.66 -22.92 -6.44
C ILE A 147 10.51 -23.10 -4.93
N ASP A 148 10.96 -22.12 -4.16
CA ASP A 148 10.88 -22.07 -2.68
C ASP A 148 9.77 -21.16 -2.16
N PHE A 149 8.84 -20.73 -3.03
CA PHE A 149 7.77 -19.78 -2.71
C PHE A 149 6.38 -20.24 -3.18
N ASN A 150 5.34 -19.61 -2.61
CA ASN A 150 3.93 -19.93 -2.89
C ASN A 150 3.56 -19.66 -4.36
N SER A 151 2.62 -20.46 -4.89
CA SER A 151 1.99 -20.16 -6.18
C SER A 151 1.19 -18.85 -6.09
N PRO A 152 0.91 -18.17 -7.22
CA PRO A 152 0.10 -16.97 -7.23
C PRO A 152 -1.25 -17.16 -6.53
N GLU A 153 -1.89 -18.32 -6.72
CA GLU A 153 -3.18 -18.68 -6.11
C GLU A 153 -3.05 -18.83 -4.59
N GLN A 154 -1.99 -19.50 -4.12
CA GLN A 154 -1.76 -19.65 -2.68
C GLN A 154 -1.42 -18.30 -2.03
N ALA A 155 -0.61 -17.47 -2.70
CA ALA A 155 -0.31 -16.13 -2.22
C ALA A 155 -1.56 -15.23 -2.18
N TRP A 156 -2.50 -15.42 -3.11
CA TRP A 156 -3.80 -14.75 -3.07
C TRP A 156 -4.65 -15.22 -1.88
N GLN A 157 -4.78 -16.53 -1.69
CA GLN A 157 -5.50 -17.09 -0.53
C GLN A 157 -4.91 -16.62 0.81
N ASP A 158 -3.59 -16.44 0.88
CA ASP A 158 -2.93 -15.89 2.06
C ASP A 158 -3.40 -14.45 2.32
N VAL A 159 -3.52 -13.61 1.28
CA VAL A 159 -4.05 -12.24 1.39
C VAL A 159 -5.50 -12.27 1.86
N GLU A 160 -6.36 -13.08 1.25
CA GLU A 160 -7.78 -13.24 1.65
C GLU A 160 -7.89 -13.70 3.11
N GLY A 161 -7.09 -14.70 3.51
CA GLY A 161 -7.03 -15.17 4.89
C GLY A 161 -6.66 -14.06 5.87
N LYS A 162 -5.76 -13.14 5.50
CA LYS A 162 -5.44 -11.97 6.34
C LYS A 162 -6.54 -10.94 6.42
N VAL A 163 -7.43 -10.86 5.43
CA VAL A 163 -8.64 -10.03 5.52
C VAL A 163 -9.64 -10.65 6.50
N LEU A 164 -9.82 -11.97 6.46
CA LEU A 164 -10.69 -12.68 7.41
C LEU A 164 -10.17 -12.56 8.85
N GLU A 165 -8.86 -12.71 9.08
CA GLU A 165 -8.24 -12.46 10.39
C GLU A 165 -8.40 -11.00 10.87
N TYR A 166 -8.62 -10.06 9.96
CA TYR A 166 -8.86 -8.65 10.27
C TYR A 166 -10.31 -8.40 10.71
N ASN A 167 -11.27 -9.20 10.24
CA ASN A 167 -12.70 -9.01 10.45
C ASN A 167 -13.37 -10.32 10.86
N GLN A 168 -13.55 -10.51 12.17
CA GLN A 168 -14.13 -11.73 12.74
C GLN A 168 -15.55 -12.01 12.23
N ASP A 169 -16.39 -10.99 12.10
CA ASP A 169 -17.77 -11.16 11.62
C ASP A 169 -17.79 -11.70 10.19
N LEU A 170 -16.89 -11.19 9.34
CA LEU A 170 -16.74 -11.66 7.97
C LEU A 170 -16.12 -13.07 7.90
N GLN A 171 -15.21 -13.39 8.83
CA GLN A 171 -14.66 -14.75 8.96
C GLN A 171 -15.74 -15.77 9.30
N ASP A 172 -16.60 -15.45 10.27
CA ASP A 172 -17.69 -16.32 10.69
C ASP A 172 -18.69 -16.52 9.54
N GLU A 173 -19.02 -15.45 8.81
CA GLU A 173 -19.86 -15.51 7.61
C GLU A 173 -19.24 -16.36 6.49
N PHE A 174 -17.94 -16.23 6.26
CA PHE A 174 -17.21 -17.00 5.25
C PHE A 174 -17.27 -18.51 5.52
N TYR A 175 -17.01 -18.93 6.76
CA TYR A 175 -17.08 -20.35 7.10
C TYR A 175 -18.51 -20.89 7.15
N ALA A 176 -19.48 -20.09 7.61
CA ALA A 176 -20.89 -20.51 7.64
C ALA A 176 -21.49 -20.69 6.23
N SER A 177 -20.97 -19.96 5.24
CA SER A 177 -21.41 -20.02 3.85
C SER A 177 -20.57 -20.95 2.97
N GLU A 178 -19.57 -21.63 3.54
CA GLU A 178 -18.59 -22.44 2.81
C GLU A 178 -17.90 -21.67 1.66
N GLY A 179 -17.63 -20.37 1.87
CA GLY A 179 -16.98 -19.52 0.89
C GLY A 179 -17.86 -19.16 -0.30
N ALA A 180 -19.16 -18.96 -0.09
CA ALA A 180 -20.09 -18.52 -1.13
C ALA A 180 -19.59 -17.24 -1.83
N GLN A 181 -19.87 -17.12 -3.13
CA GLN A 181 -19.39 -16.02 -3.97
C GLN A 181 -19.73 -14.64 -3.39
N GLU A 182 -20.94 -14.45 -2.85
CA GLU A 182 -21.33 -13.18 -2.21
C GLU A 182 -20.40 -12.79 -1.05
N VAL A 183 -19.95 -13.77 -0.27
CA VAL A 183 -19.04 -13.52 0.85
C VAL A 183 -17.62 -13.26 0.38
N LEU A 184 -17.18 -13.92 -0.69
CA LEU A 184 -15.91 -13.59 -1.36
C LEU A 184 -15.87 -12.14 -1.84
N LEU A 185 -16.97 -11.62 -2.41
CA LEU A 185 -17.08 -10.22 -2.79
C LEU A 185 -16.95 -9.27 -1.58
N LYS A 186 -17.47 -9.66 -0.41
CA LYS A 186 -17.27 -8.90 0.84
C LYS A 186 -15.80 -8.93 1.30
N VAL A 187 -15.10 -10.05 1.11
CA VAL A 187 -13.64 -10.15 1.37
C VAL A 187 -12.86 -9.22 0.47
N LEU A 188 -13.17 -9.18 -0.83
CA LEU A 188 -12.56 -8.24 -1.78
C LEU A 188 -12.80 -6.77 -1.37
N ALA A 189 -14.04 -6.42 -1.04
CA ALA A 189 -14.39 -5.08 -0.58
C ALA A 189 -13.65 -4.71 0.72
N ALA A 190 -13.54 -5.63 1.69
CA ALA A 190 -12.80 -5.41 2.93
C ALA A 190 -11.29 -5.25 2.68
N SER A 191 -10.73 -6.04 1.78
CA SER A 191 -9.34 -5.91 1.29
C SER A 191 -9.07 -4.51 0.75
N ARG A 192 -9.97 -4.02 -0.13
CA ARG A 192 -9.93 -2.65 -0.65
C ARG A 192 -9.99 -1.63 0.48
N GLY A 193 -10.91 -1.78 1.43
CA GLY A 193 -11.04 -0.87 2.58
C GLY A 193 -9.76 -0.74 3.42
N ILE A 194 -9.07 -1.86 3.67
CA ILE A 194 -7.76 -1.89 4.37
C ILE A 194 -6.71 -1.08 3.60
N LEU A 195 -6.64 -1.28 2.28
CA LEU A 195 -5.70 -0.57 1.41
C LEU A 195 -6.02 0.94 1.31
N VAL A 196 -7.28 1.30 1.07
CA VAL A 196 -7.69 2.71 1.03
C VAL A 196 -7.37 3.43 2.34
N ARG A 197 -7.58 2.77 3.49
CA ARG A 197 -7.18 3.31 4.80
C ARG A 197 -5.68 3.53 4.91
N CYS A 198 -4.86 2.62 4.36
CA CYS A 198 -3.42 2.81 4.28
C CYS A 198 -3.04 4.03 3.43
N GLY A 199 -3.62 4.16 2.23
CA GLY A 199 -3.42 5.32 1.37
C GLY A 199 -3.81 6.64 2.04
N ARG A 200 -4.93 6.66 2.78
CA ARG A 200 -5.37 7.81 3.59
C ARG A 200 -4.35 8.18 4.67
N ALA A 201 -3.84 7.19 5.40
CA ALA A 201 -2.83 7.42 6.43
C ALA A 201 -1.52 8.01 5.84
N LEU A 202 -1.06 7.49 4.69
CA LEU A 202 0.11 8.02 3.98
C LEU A 202 -0.13 9.44 3.44
N ALA A 203 -1.31 9.70 2.87
CA ALA A 203 -1.69 11.02 2.40
C ALA A 203 -1.67 12.05 3.54
N ARG A 204 -2.17 11.68 4.73
CA ARG A 204 -2.16 12.55 5.91
C ARG A 204 -0.75 12.86 6.42
N LEU A 205 0.20 11.91 6.38
CA LEU A 205 1.60 12.18 6.70
C LEU A 205 2.18 13.30 5.82
N LEU A 206 1.89 13.23 4.52
CA LEU A 206 2.35 14.22 3.54
C LEU A 206 1.71 15.59 3.79
N VAL A 207 0.38 15.64 3.83
CA VAL A 207 -0.36 16.92 3.82
C VAL A 207 -0.27 17.64 5.16
N LEU A 208 -0.27 16.91 6.28
CA LEU A 208 -0.21 17.50 7.62
C LEU A 208 1.23 17.81 8.06
N GLY A 209 2.21 17.54 7.20
CA GLY A 209 3.58 18.01 7.35
C GLY A 209 4.53 17.12 8.14
N ALA A 210 4.20 15.84 8.36
CA ALA A 210 5.14 14.90 8.98
C ALA A 210 6.34 14.55 8.08
N LEU A 211 6.24 14.86 6.78
CA LEU A 211 7.27 14.62 5.77
C LEU A 211 7.98 15.91 5.32
N GLY A 212 7.80 17.02 6.05
CA GLY A 212 8.39 18.32 5.73
C GLY A 212 7.66 19.14 4.67
N ASP A 213 8.09 20.38 4.48
CA ASP A 213 7.41 21.35 3.61
C ASP A 213 7.54 21.05 2.12
N GLU A 214 8.65 20.44 1.70
CA GLU A 214 8.83 20.01 0.30
C GLU A 214 7.74 19.01 -0.12
N ALA A 215 7.37 18.08 0.77
CA ALA A 215 6.36 17.07 0.48
C ALA A 215 4.96 17.68 0.30
N LYS A 216 4.63 18.75 1.04
CA LYS A 216 3.30 19.39 1.00
C LYS A 216 2.97 20.00 -0.36
N ILE A 217 3.98 20.36 -1.16
CA ILE A 217 3.81 20.88 -2.52
C ILE A 217 3.02 19.88 -3.38
N TYR A 218 3.12 18.58 -3.07
CA TYR A 218 2.48 17.50 -3.81
C TYR A 218 1.11 17.08 -3.26
N THR A 219 0.46 17.91 -2.43
CA THR A 219 -0.87 17.63 -1.85
C THR A 219 -1.90 17.22 -2.90
N GLY A 220 -1.86 17.83 -4.09
CA GLY A 220 -2.77 17.52 -5.19
C GLY A 220 -2.73 16.04 -5.60
N TYR A 221 -1.56 15.38 -5.52
CA TYR A 221 -1.37 14.01 -5.97
C TYR A 221 -2.11 13.00 -5.09
N VAL A 222 -2.25 13.29 -3.79
CA VAL A 222 -2.84 12.38 -2.79
C VAL A 222 -4.27 12.79 -2.37
N SER A 223 -4.82 13.83 -2.99
CA SER A 223 -6.11 14.44 -2.62
C SER A 223 -7.25 13.45 -2.49
N LYS A 224 -7.33 12.46 -3.40
CA LYS A 224 -8.37 11.42 -3.41
C LYS A 224 -8.39 10.53 -2.17
N PHE A 225 -7.26 10.39 -1.48
CA PHE A 225 -7.15 9.62 -0.25
C PHE A 225 -7.41 10.45 1.02
N LEU A 226 -7.29 11.79 0.94
CA LEU A 226 -7.20 12.64 2.12
C LEU A 226 -8.54 12.82 2.85
N GLN A 227 -9.62 13.00 2.10
CA GLN A 227 -10.93 13.42 2.62
C GLN A 227 -11.92 12.26 2.85
N LEU A 228 -11.43 11.02 2.91
CA LEU A 228 -12.28 9.85 3.08
C LEU A 228 -12.66 9.64 4.55
N ALA A 229 -13.97 9.59 4.83
CA ALA A 229 -14.54 9.06 6.05
C ALA A 229 -14.39 7.53 6.12
N ASP A 230 -14.69 6.93 7.28
CA ASP A 230 -14.50 5.49 7.48
C ASP A 230 -15.52 4.63 6.70
N ASP A 231 -16.73 5.16 6.51
CA ASP A 231 -17.79 4.56 5.69
C ASP A 231 -17.53 4.67 4.18
N GLU A 232 -16.64 5.58 3.76
CA GLU A 232 -16.21 5.75 2.37
C GLU A 232 -15.01 4.87 1.96
N LEU A 233 -14.44 4.07 2.88
CA LEU A 233 -13.21 3.29 2.58
C LEU A 233 -13.43 2.14 1.59
N ILE A 234 -14.58 1.49 1.69
CA ILE A 234 -15.20 0.70 0.62
C ILE A 234 -16.10 1.68 -0.15
N THR A 235 -16.71 1.49 -1.31
CA THR A 235 -17.51 2.55 -2.01
C THR A 235 -16.74 3.69 -2.67
N VAL A 236 -15.61 4.19 -2.13
CA VAL A 236 -14.79 5.12 -2.92
C VAL A 236 -14.31 4.41 -4.19
N ASN A 237 -14.60 5.02 -5.34
CA ASN A 237 -14.23 4.46 -6.63
C ASN A 237 -12.85 4.98 -7.05
N PHE A 238 -11.96 4.09 -7.50
CA PHE A 238 -10.70 4.46 -8.15
C PHE A 238 -10.72 4.10 -9.63
N GLU A 239 -10.43 5.07 -10.50
CA GLU A 239 -10.31 4.82 -11.93
C GLU A 239 -9.03 3.99 -12.22
N PRO A 240 -9.13 2.81 -12.85
CA PRO A 240 -7.97 1.97 -13.17
C PRO A 240 -6.97 2.68 -14.08
N PHE A 241 -7.46 3.59 -14.92
CA PHE A 241 -6.66 4.38 -15.85
C PHE A 241 -6.98 5.85 -15.64
N HIS A 242 -6.00 6.62 -15.17
CA HIS A 242 -6.14 8.07 -15.11
C HIS A 242 -6.32 8.62 -16.52
N LYS A 243 -7.55 9.06 -16.84
CA LYS A 243 -7.79 9.92 -17.99
C LYS A 243 -7.20 11.28 -17.63
N ASN A 244 -6.12 11.65 -18.31
CA ASN A 244 -5.67 13.05 -18.29
C ASN A 244 -6.82 13.88 -18.88
N VAL A 245 -7.45 14.70 -18.05
CA VAL A 245 -8.31 15.80 -18.50
C VAL A 245 -7.46 17.05 -18.43
#